data_AF-A0A381VTD6-F1
#
_entry.id   AF-A0A381VTD6-F1
#
_cell.length_a   1.000
_cell.length_b   1.000
_cell.length_c   1.000
_cell.angle_alpha   90.00
_cell.angle_beta   90.00
_cell.angle_gamma   90.00
#
_symmetry.space_group_name_H-M   'P 1'
#
loop_
_entity.id
_entity.type
_entity.pdbx_description
1 polymer ?
#
loop_
_entity_poly.entity_id
_entity_poly.type
_entity_poly.pdbx_seq_one_letter_code
_entity_poly.pdbx_strand_id
1 'polypeptide(L)'
;MPSLISLSILLLSAFALLLTTTEQSLAQSAYADHQYTSEDIEAGSRVYVAECALCHQRSGSGVDGVDLRLGQFRRPLSDNDLREVITT
;
A
#
# COMPACT_ATOMS: atom_id res chain seq x y z
N MET A 1 8.91 7.12 -51.69
CA MET A 1 7.70 6.28 -51.56
C MET A 1 7.75 5.32 -50.36
N PRO A 2 8.81 4.50 -50.13
CA PRO A 2 8.86 3.57 -48.98
C PRO A 2 9.09 4.26 -47.63
N SER A 3 9.71 5.45 -47.62
CA SER A 3 9.98 6.23 -46.40
C SER A 3 8.72 6.82 -45.76
N LEU A 4 7.74 7.24 -46.57
CA LEU A 4 6.46 7.76 -46.07
C LEU A 4 5.59 6.64 -45.46
N ILE A 5 5.61 5.46 -46.08
CA ILE A 5 4.89 4.28 -45.59
C ILE A 5 5.49 3.79 -44.26
N SER A 6 6.82 3.72 -44.15
CA SER A 6 7.49 3.37 -42.88
C SER A 6 7.21 4.37 -41.76
N LEU A 7 7.17 5.67 -42.08
CA LEU A 7 6.86 6.71 -41.09
C LEU A 7 5.43 6.60 -40.59
N SER A 8 4.46 6.35 -41.49
CA SER A 8 3.06 6.12 -41.10
C SER A 8 2.91 4.89 -40.21
N ILE A 9 3.59 3.79 -40.52
CA ILE A 9 3.54 2.56 -39.70
C ILE A 9 4.11 2.80 -38.29
N LEU A 10 5.22 3.55 -38.20
CA LEU A 10 5.82 3.95 -36.91
C LEU A 10 4.89 4.84 -36.07
N LEU A 11 4.18 5.77 -36.71
CA LEU A 11 3.25 6.65 -36.01
C LEU A 11 2.00 5.90 -35.54
N LEU A 12 1.47 4.99 -36.35
CA LEU A 12 0.31 4.17 -35.97
C LEU A 12 0.63 3.20 -34.83
N SER A 13 1.81 2.59 -34.84
CA SER A 13 2.22 1.68 -33.75
C SER A 13 2.47 2.43 -32.43
N ALA A 14 3.08 3.62 -32.48
CA ALA A 14 3.25 4.47 -31.32
C ALA A 14 1.90 4.94 -30.74
N PHE A 15 0.95 5.30 -31.60
CA PHE A 15 -0.40 5.70 -31.17
C PHE A 15 -1.17 4.53 -30.56
N ALA A 16 -1.11 3.34 -31.17
CA ALA A 16 -1.74 2.14 -30.63
C ALA A 16 -1.16 1.74 -29.24
N LEU A 17 0.15 1.93 -29.04
CA LEU A 17 0.80 1.69 -27.75
C LEU A 17 0.40 2.72 -26.68
N LEU A 18 0.09 3.96 -27.08
CA LEU A 18 -0.45 4.97 -26.18
C LEU A 18 -1.86 4.60 -25.69
N LEU A 19 -2.72 4.09 -26.59
CA LEU A 19 -4.10 3.72 -26.28
C LEU A 19 -4.23 2.54 -25.30
N THR A 20 -3.26 1.62 -25.24
CA THR A 20 -3.33 0.48 -24.30
C THR A 20 -2.96 0.85 -22.86
N THR A 21 -2.38 2.03 -22.62
CA THR A 21 -1.96 2.45 -21.27
C THR A 21 -3.07 3.09 -20.44
N THR A 22 -4.21 3.46 -21.04
CA THR A 22 -5.27 4.23 -20.35
C THR A 22 -6.29 3.37 -19.62
N GLU A 23 -6.25 2.04 -19.75
CA GLU A 23 -7.29 1.11 -19.29
C GLU A 23 -6.92 0.34 -18.00
N GLN A 24 -6.12 0.90 -17.11
CA GLN A 24 -5.80 0.24 -15.82
C GLN A 24 -6.23 1.00 -14.56
N SER A 25 -6.91 2.14 -14.65
CA SER A 25 -7.24 2.97 -13.48
C SER A 25 -8.68 2.81 -12.94
N LEU A 26 -9.32 1.65 -13.12
CA LEU A 26 -10.66 1.39 -12.54
C LEU A 26 -10.69 0.21 -11.54
N ALA A 27 -9.58 -0.51 -11.37
CA ALA A 27 -9.50 -1.65 -10.43
C ALA A 27 -9.00 -1.28 -9.03
N GLN A 28 -8.57 -0.03 -8.78
CA GLN A 28 -8.09 0.39 -7.46
C GLN A 28 -9.19 0.90 -6.51
N SER A 29 -10.47 0.93 -6.93
CA SER A 29 -11.56 1.47 -6.11
C SER A 29 -12.11 0.51 -5.04
N ALA A 30 -11.63 -0.74 -4.97
CA ALA A 30 -12.07 -1.73 -3.98
C ALA A 30 -11.17 -1.83 -2.71
N TYR A 31 -10.14 -0.99 -2.59
CA TYR A 31 -9.21 -0.98 -1.44
C TYR A 31 -9.06 0.41 -0.78
N ALA A 32 -9.93 1.36 -1.12
CA ALA A 32 -9.91 2.73 -0.61
C ALA A 32 -10.59 2.88 0.77
N ASP A 33 -10.48 1.89 1.65
CA ASP A 33 -10.89 1.99 3.06
C ASP A 33 -9.74 2.50 3.97
N HIS A 34 -8.60 2.86 3.38
CA HIS A 34 -7.37 3.25 4.09
C HIS A 34 -7.14 4.78 4.15
N GLN A 35 -8.13 5.56 4.56
CA GLN A 35 -7.92 6.99 4.85
C GLN A 35 -8.13 7.25 6.35
N TYR A 36 -7.23 6.72 7.18
CA TYR A 36 -7.04 7.30 8.52
C TYR A 36 -6.63 8.75 8.35
N THR A 37 -7.30 9.66 9.05
CA THR A 37 -6.91 11.07 9.01
C THR A 37 -5.55 11.25 9.68
N SER A 38 -4.87 12.37 9.40
CA SER A 38 -3.63 12.69 10.13
C SER A 38 -3.87 12.79 11.64
N GLU A 39 -5.07 13.21 12.05
CA GLU A 39 -5.49 13.23 13.46
C GLU A 39 -5.59 11.82 14.04
N ASP A 40 -6.21 10.88 13.32
CA ASP A 40 -6.31 9.47 13.75
C ASP A 40 -4.95 8.82 13.86
N ILE A 41 -4.05 9.07 12.90
CA ILE A 41 -2.67 8.55 12.91
C ILE A 41 -1.91 9.09 14.13
N GLU A 42 -2.04 10.38 14.41
CA GLU A 42 -1.37 11.03 15.54
C GLU A 42 -1.96 10.56 16.87
N ALA A 43 -3.28 10.32 16.94
CA ALA A 43 -3.93 9.69 18.08
C ALA A 43 -3.43 8.26 18.32
N GLY A 44 -3.38 7.43 17.27
CA GLY A 44 -2.83 6.07 17.34
C GLY A 44 -1.36 6.03 17.74
N SER A 45 -0.55 6.97 17.23
CA SER A 45 0.86 7.13 17.59
C SER A 45 1.05 7.39 19.09
N ARG A 46 0.25 8.28 19.69
CA ARG A 46 0.29 8.54 21.14
C ARG A 46 -0.02 7.29 21.97
N VAL A 47 -1.06 6.55 21.59
CA VAL A 47 -1.43 5.29 22.26
C VAL A 47 -0.30 4.27 22.11
N TYR A 48 0.25 4.10 20.91
CA TYR A 48 1.34 3.15 20.66
C TYR A 48 2.57 3.44 21.52
N VAL A 49 2.98 4.71 21.61
CA VAL A 49 4.14 5.11 22.43
C VAL A 49 3.89 4.89 23.92
N ALA A 50 2.67 5.16 24.40
CA ALA A 50 2.31 5.01 25.81
C ALA A 50 2.20 3.55 26.23
N GLU A 51 1.54 2.72 25.43
CA GLU A 51 1.07 1.40 25.86
C GLU A 51 1.85 0.22 25.23
N CYS A 52 2.39 0.39 24.02
CA CYS A 52 2.92 -0.74 23.23
C CYS A 52 4.45 -0.71 23.10
N ALA A 53 5.04 0.50 23.04
CA ALA A 53 6.45 0.71 22.70
C ALA A 53 7.42 0.17 23.76
N LEU A 54 6.97 -0.13 24.98
CA LEU A 54 7.81 -0.77 26.01
C LEU A 54 8.37 -2.12 25.52
N CYS A 55 7.53 -2.91 24.87
CA CYS A 55 7.90 -4.23 24.34
C CYS A 55 8.20 -4.17 22.84
N HIS A 56 7.38 -3.45 22.07
CA HIS A 56 7.52 -3.41 20.61
C HIS A 56 8.55 -2.38 20.12
N GLN A 57 9.16 -1.60 21.01
CA GLN A 57 10.03 -0.47 20.71
C GLN A 57 9.33 0.62 19.89
N ARG A 58 9.89 1.84 19.86
CA ARG A 58 9.34 2.92 19.02
C ARG A 58 9.39 2.58 17.52
N SER A 59 10.30 1.71 17.11
CA SER A 59 10.41 1.23 15.73
C SER A 59 9.38 0.17 15.35
N GLY A 60 8.65 -0.44 16.29
CA GLY A 60 7.75 -1.56 15.97
C GLY A 60 8.45 -2.90 15.73
N SER A 61 9.76 -2.97 15.99
CA SER A 61 10.63 -4.13 15.73
C SER A 61 11.26 -4.71 17.01
N GLY A 62 10.67 -4.45 18.17
CA GLY A 62 11.20 -4.85 19.48
C GLY A 62 11.06 -6.33 19.82
N VAL A 63 10.33 -7.09 19.00
CA VAL A 63 10.06 -8.52 19.22
C VAL A 63 10.64 -9.32 18.06
N ASP A 64 11.41 -10.36 18.36
CA ASP A 64 12.02 -11.22 17.34
C ASP A 64 10.97 -11.77 16.36
N GLY A 65 11.25 -11.59 15.07
CA GLY A 65 10.38 -12.01 13.97
C GLY A 65 9.10 -11.18 13.80
N VAL A 66 9.01 -10.00 14.42
CA VAL A 66 7.89 -9.06 14.27
C VAL A 66 8.40 -7.69 13.88
N ASP A 67 7.82 -7.12 12.82
CA ASP A 67 7.98 -5.72 12.44
C ASP A 67 6.61 -5.16 12.04
N LEU A 68 6.03 -4.37 12.94
CA LEU A 68 4.69 -3.80 12.78
C LEU A 68 4.60 -2.78 11.63
N ARG A 69 5.71 -2.15 11.23
CA ARG A 69 5.74 -1.17 10.14
C ARG A 69 5.73 -1.85 8.77
N LEU A 70 6.27 -3.06 8.70
CA LEU A 70 6.33 -3.87 7.50
C LEU A 70 5.19 -4.90 7.41
N GLY A 71 4.29 -4.94 8.40
CA GLY A 71 3.23 -5.94 8.48
C GLY A 71 3.77 -7.37 8.70
N GLN A 72 4.95 -7.49 9.30
CA GLN A 72 5.57 -8.78 9.62
C GLN A 72 5.10 -9.22 11.01
N PHE A 73 4.30 -10.27 11.05
CA PHE A 73 3.74 -10.83 12.27
C PHE A 73 4.14 -12.31 12.42
N ARG A 74 4.06 -12.84 13.64
CA ARG A 74 4.35 -14.27 13.91
C ARG A 74 3.44 -15.24 13.16
N ARG A 75 2.23 -14.81 12.83
CA ARG A 75 1.26 -15.52 12.00
C ARG A 75 0.62 -14.51 11.04
N PRO A 76 0.14 -14.91 9.85
CA PRO A 76 -0.63 -14.01 9.00
C PRO A 76 -1.85 -13.48 9.75
N LEU A 77 -2.06 -12.15 9.75
CA LEU A 77 -3.16 -11.48 10.43
C LEU A 77 -3.84 -10.49 9.47
N SER A 78 -5.17 -10.47 9.50
CA SER A 78 -5.99 -9.37 8.98
C SER A 78 -6.13 -8.27 10.02
N ASP A 79 -6.61 -7.09 9.60
CA ASP A 79 -6.91 -5.98 10.52
C ASP A 79 -7.93 -6.35 11.60
N ASN A 80 -8.87 -7.26 11.28
CA ASN A 80 -9.81 -7.76 12.28
C ASN A 80 -9.11 -8.63 13.32
N ASP A 81 -8.19 -9.49 12.89
CA ASP A 81 -7.39 -10.30 13.81
C ASP A 81 -6.47 -9.41 14.67
N LEU A 82 -5.93 -8.32 14.11
CA LEU A 82 -5.16 -7.34 14.87
C LEU A 82 -6.01 -6.65 15.93
N ARG A 83 -7.22 -6.21 15.59
CA ARG A 83 -8.15 -5.60 16.57
C ARG A 83 -8.45 -6.57 17.71
N GLU A 84 -8.78 -7.82 17.40
CA GLU A 84 -9.05 -8.84 18.42
C GLU A 84 -7.86 -8.98 19.36
N VAL A 85 -6.64 -9.15 18.83
CA VAL A 85 -5.41 -9.27 19.63
C VAL A 85 -5.16 -8.05 20.51
N ILE A 86 -5.42 -6.83 20.01
CA ILE A 86 -5.15 -5.58 20.74
C ILE A 86 -6.14 -5.36 21.88
N THR A 87 -7.39 -5.82 21.73
CA THR A 87 -8.48 -5.56 22.69
C THR A 87 -8.73 -6.71 23.68
N THR A 88 -7.94 -7.78 23.64
CA THR A 88 -8.05 -8.92 24.56
C THR A 88 -7.18 -8.71 25.79
#